data_AF-A0A178IR56-F1
#
_entry.id   AF-A0A178IR56-F1
#
_cell.length_a   1.000
_cell.length_b   1.000
_cell.length_c   1.000
_cell.angle_alpha   90.00
_cell.angle_beta   90.00
_cell.angle_gamma   90.00
#
_symmetry.space_group_name_H-M   'P 1'
#
loop_
_entity.id
_entity.type
_entity.pdbx_description
1 polymer ?
#
loop_
_entity_poly.entity_id
_entity_poly.type
_entity_poly.pdbx_seq_one_letter_code
_entity_poly.pdbx_strand_id
1 'polypeptide(L)'
;MNTTFSRQLSEAERQKAMDDFAAQVRAINAESKAAVEAGAPALQRLAKCFAGAPADAGGQARLLRPLLCNLYRGCGTSPFRHFDYLTADNRDDFAAVALALGHEGFPDRRIREEIKAVAGEAAFDWFCEPQPEDATGELWDAGTTSDEDGGIEALARIADAVVCEYSGQAFKIRAILWALCDGGEADLSDLMALDWKLRKDLCTVLRTISISTEDMEIVLGAAAERKHRPYEDGYDWLLEAQS
;
A
#
# COMPACT_ATOMS: atom_id res chain seq x y z
N MET A 1 -35.73 2.54 -33.31
CA MET A 1 -36.17 1.71 -32.18
C MET A 1 -34.96 0.93 -31.69
N ASN A 2 -34.36 1.33 -30.56
CA ASN A 2 -33.24 0.60 -29.95
C ASN A 2 -33.81 -0.42 -28.96
N THR A 3 -33.86 -1.68 -29.36
CA THR A 3 -34.11 -2.80 -28.45
C THR A 3 -32.81 -3.16 -27.75
N THR A 4 -32.68 -2.72 -26.50
CA THR A 4 -31.69 -3.23 -25.57
C THR A 4 -32.01 -4.71 -25.31
N PHE A 5 -31.27 -5.62 -25.94
CA PHE A 5 -31.31 -7.04 -25.61
C PHE A 5 -30.72 -7.24 -24.21
N SER A 6 -31.57 -7.25 -23.18
CA SER A 6 -31.18 -7.79 -21.88
C SER A 6 -31.10 -9.30 -22.04
N ARG A 7 -29.88 -9.82 -22.26
CA ARG A 7 -29.63 -11.26 -22.30
C ARG A 7 -29.97 -11.84 -20.93
N GLN A 8 -31.13 -12.48 -20.81
CA GLN A 8 -31.47 -13.26 -19.63
C GLN A 8 -30.56 -14.49 -19.59
N LEU A 9 -29.73 -14.57 -18.54
CA LEU A 9 -28.91 -15.75 -18.28
C LEU A 9 -29.82 -16.95 -18.01
N SER A 10 -29.48 -18.09 -18.61
CA SER A 10 -30.11 -19.37 -18.29
C SER A 10 -29.94 -19.68 -16.80
N GLU A 11 -30.79 -20.56 -16.26
CA GLU A 11 -30.68 -20.98 -14.86
C GLU A 11 -29.33 -21.63 -14.54
N ALA A 12 -28.78 -22.41 -15.47
CA ALA A 12 -27.44 -22.99 -15.35
C ALA A 12 -26.32 -21.93 -15.36
N GLU A 13 -26.41 -20.91 -16.23
CA GLU A 13 -25.45 -19.79 -16.23
C GLU A 13 -25.54 -18.96 -14.94
N ARG A 14 -26.74 -18.76 -14.40
CA ARG A 14 -26.95 -18.06 -13.12
C ARG A 14 -26.36 -18.86 -11.96
N GLN A 15 -26.63 -20.17 -11.89
CA GLN A 15 -26.09 -21.02 -10.84
C GLN A 15 -24.56 -21.06 -10.89
N LYS A 16 -23.98 -21.22 -12.08
CA LYS A 16 -22.53 -21.17 -12.27
C LYS A 16 -21.93 -19.83 -11.80
N ALA A 17 -22.53 -18.71 -12.18
CA ALA A 17 -22.05 -17.40 -11.74
C ALA A 17 -22.12 -17.22 -10.21
N MET A 18 -23.15 -17.76 -9.56
CA MET A 18 -23.24 -17.76 -8.10
C MET A 18 -22.19 -18.66 -7.45
N ASP A 19 -21.92 -19.84 -8.02
CA ASP A 19 -20.91 -20.76 -7.52
C ASP A 19 -19.50 -20.16 -7.66
N ASP A 20 -19.22 -19.52 -8.80
CA ASP A 20 -17.96 -18.81 -9.07
C ASP A 20 -17.78 -17.64 -8.09
N PHE A 21 -18.83 -16.85 -7.83
CA PHE A 21 -18.80 -15.78 -6.85
C PHE A 21 -18.54 -16.31 -5.43
N ALA A 22 -19.23 -17.37 -5.00
CA ALA A 22 -19.02 -17.98 -3.70
C ALA A 22 -17.59 -18.56 -3.55
N ALA A 23 -17.02 -19.10 -4.62
CA ALA A 23 -15.62 -19.53 -4.64
C ALA A 23 -14.66 -18.36 -4.46
N GLN A 24 -14.89 -17.22 -5.14
CA GLN A 24 -14.08 -16.01 -4.98
C GLN A 24 -14.15 -15.46 -3.56
N VAL A 25 -15.34 -15.36 -2.97
CA VAL A 25 -15.52 -14.90 -1.57
C VAL A 25 -14.75 -15.80 -0.60
N ARG A 26 -14.81 -17.12 -0.77
CA ARG A 26 -14.05 -18.06 0.08
C ARG A 26 -12.54 -17.88 -0.07
N ALA A 27 -12.06 -17.66 -1.30
CA ALA A 27 -10.64 -17.42 -1.55
C ALA A 27 -10.17 -16.12 -0.87
N ILE A 28 -10.92 -15.02 -1.05
CA ILE A 28 -10.62 -13.73 -0.40
C ILE A 28 -10.58 -13.87 1.12
N ASN A 29 -11.55 -14.57 1.72
CA ASN A 29 -11.58 -14.79 3.17
C ASN A 29 -10.38 -15.61 3.66
N ALA A 30 -9.97 -16.63 2.92
CA ALA A 30 -8.79 -17.43 3.27
C ALA A 30 -7.50 -16.60 3.19
N GLU A 31 -7.34 -15.81 2.13
CA GLU A 31 -6.19 -14.93 1.95
C GLU A 31 -6.15 -13.82 3.00
N SER A 32 -7.28 -13.21 3.32
CA SER A 32 -7.41 -12.20 4.38
C SER A 32 -7.00 -12.77 5.74
N LYS A 33 -7.44 -13.99 6.06
CA LYS A 33 -7.03 -14.67 7.28
C LYS A 33 -5.51 -14.90 7.32
N ALA A 34 -4.92 -15.35 6.23
CA ALA A 34 -3.47 -15.52 6.13
C ALA A 34 -2.71 -14.19 6.29
N ALA A 35 -3.23 -13.09 5.73
CA ALA A 35 -2.68 -11.76 5.94
C ALA A 35 -2.72 -11.33 7.42
N VAL A 36 -3.83 -11.57 8.13
CA VAL A 36 -3.93 -11.29 9.58
C VAL A 36 -2.93 -12.12 10.39
N GLU A 37 -2.77 -13.40 10.05
CA GLU A 37 -1.80 -14.30 10.69
C GLU A 37 -0.35 -13.85 10.46
N ALA A 38 -0.04 -13.28 9.29
CA ALA A 38 1.28 -12.74 8.97
C ALA A 38 1.53 -11.34 9.56
N GLY A 39 0.51 -10.49 9.63
CA GLY A 39 0.63 -9.10 10.06
C GLY A 39 1.01 -8.94 11.53
N ALA A 40 0.57 -9.84 12.42
CA ALA A 40 0.84 -9.76 13.85
C ALA A 40 2.34 -9.91 14.19
N PRO A 41 3.02 -10.99 13.76
CA PRO A 41 4.46 -11.11 13.99
C PRO A 41 5.28 -10.04 13.25
N ALA A 42 4.81 -9.54 12.10
CA ALA A 42 5.43 -8.42 11.39
C ALA A 42 5.35 -7.13 12.22
N LEU A 43 4.17 -6.78 12.74
CA LEU A 43 4.00 -5.61 13.61
C LEU A 43 4.88 -5.69 14.86
N GLN A 44 5.05 -6.88 15.44
CA GLN A 44 5.95 -7.09 16.57
C GLN A 44 7.41 -6.81 16.22
N ARG A 45 7.87 -7.20 15.03
CA ARG A 45 9.22 -6.91 14.57
C ARG A 45 9.41 -5.41 14.33
N LEU A 46 8.46 -4.75 13.66
CA LEU A 46 8.48 -3.29 13.50
C LEU A 46 8.46 -2.57 14.85
N ALA A 47 7.64 -3.02 15.80
CA ALA A 47 7.55 -2.42 17.13
C ALA A 47 8.89 -2.52 17.88
N LYS A 48 9.68 -3.59 17.70
CA LYS A 48 11.02 -3.70 18.29
C LYS A 48 11.99 -2.62 17.78
N CYS A 49 11.79 -2.10 16.57
CA CYS A 49 12.60 -0.97 16.09
C CYS A 49 12.43 0.28 16.95
N PHE A 50 11.32 0.41 17.68
CA PHE A 50 11.05 1.54 18.58
C PHE A 50 11.62 1.37 19.99
N ALA A 51 12.21 0.21 20.32
CA ALA A 51 12.77 -0.03 21.65
C ALA A 51 13.91 0.97 21.94
N GLY A 52 13.85 1.64 23.10
CA GLY A 52 14.82 2.68 23.48
C GLY A 52 14.52 4.08 22.94
N ALA A 53 13.48 4.27 22.13
CA ALA A 53 13.04 5.60 21.70
C ALA A 53 12.45 6.42 22.89
N PRO A 54 12.60 7.77 22.90
CA PRO A 54 13.26 8.58 21.88
C PRO A 54 14.79 8.69 22.02
N ALA A 55 15.37 8.36 23.19
CA ALA A 55 16.78 8.59 23.49
C ALA A 55 17.74 7.86 22.54
N ASP A 56 17.39 6.64 22.13
CA ASP A 56 18.18 5.79 21.22
C ASP A 56 17.41 5.47 19.93
N ALA A 57 16.48 6.35 19.50
CA ALA A 57 15.72 6.14 18.28
C ALA A 57 16.65 6.10 17.05
N GLY A 58 17.05 4.89 16.64
CA GLY A 58 17.86 4.64 15.46
C GLY A 58 17.14 5.03 14.16
N GLY A 59 17.88 5.03 13.04
CA GLY A 59 17.35 5.49 11.75
C GLY A 59 16.02 4.84 11.35
N GLN A 60 15.91 3.51 11.48
CA GLN A 60 14.70 2.78 11.10
C GLN A 60 13.47 3.15 11.94
N ALA A 61 13.62 3.42 13.25
CA ALA A 61 12.50 3.84 14.09
C ALA A 61 11.91 5.17 13.62
N ARG A 62 12.79 6.10 13.20
CA ARG A 62 12.40 7.42 12.67
C ARG A 62 11.75 7.33 11.29
N LEU A 63 12.18 6.38 10.45
CA LEU A 63 11.58 6.13 9.14
C LEU A 63 10.21 5.42 9.25
N LEU A 64 10.08 4.45 10.16
CA LEU A 64 8.85 3.69 10.36
C LEU A 64 7.74 4.49 11.06
N ARG A 65 8.10 5.42 11.96
CA ARG A 65 7.14 6.23 12.72
C ARG A 65 6.13 6.95 11.81
N PRO A 66 6.53 7.80 10.83
CA PRO A 66 5.57 8.51 9.98
C PRO A 66 4.72 7.55 9.14
N LEU A 67 5.28 6.45 8.65
CA LEU A 67 4.57 5.44 7.87
C LEU A 67 3.45 4.77 8.69
N LEU A 68 3.78 4.27 9.88
CA LEU A 68 2.80 3.62 10.77
C LEU A 68 1.80 4.61 11.35
N CYS A 69 2.20 5.86 11.61
CA CYS A 69 1.29 6.92 12.03
C CYS A 69 0.28 7.25 10.93
N ASN A 70 0.73 7.42 9.68
CA ASN A 70 -0.14 7.74 8.55
C ASN A 70 -1.11 6.57 8.28
N LEU A 71 -0.61 5.33 8.30
CA LEU A 71 -1.43 4.12 8.15
C LEU A 71 -2.52 4.00 9.26
N TYR A 72 -2.24 4.45 10.49
CA TYR A 72 -3.17 4.40 11.61
C TYR A 72 -4.14 5.59 11.67
N ARG A 73 -3.67 6.82 11.50
CA ARG A 73 -4.45 8.05 11.76
C ARG A 73 -5.03 8.71 10.51
N GLY A 74 -4.50 8.38 9.33
CA GLY A 74 -4.59 9.26 8.17
C GLY A 74 -3.82 10.57 8.39
N CYS A 75 -3.30 11.13 7.29
CA CYS A 75 -2.67 12.46 7.11
C CYS A 75 -1.67 13.07 8.14
N GLY A 76 -0.75 13.88 7.58
CA GLY A 76 0.07 14.88 8.29
C GLY A 76 1.46 15.16 7.70
N THR A 77 2.05 14.21 7.00
CA THR A 77 3.38 14.33 6.37
C THR A 77 3.44 13.42 5.16
N SER A 78 4.25 13.75 4.13
CA SER A 78 4.60 12.82 3.02
C SER A 78 5.26 11.56 3.60
N PRO A 79 4.51 10.46 3.80
CA PRO A 79 5.01 9.36 4.60
C PRO A 79 6.01 8.53 3.78
N PHE A 80 5.90 8.60 2.45
CA PHE A 80 6.61 7.77 1.50
C PHE A 80 8.01 8.27 1.15
N ARG A 81 8.35 9.54 1.43
CA ARG A 81 9.73 10.05 1.28
C ARG A 81 10.76 9.23 2.10
N HIS A 82 10.29 8.52 3.14
CA HIS A 82 11.13 7.71 4.02
C HIS A 82 11.15 6.22 3.64
N PHE A 83 10.33 5.81 2.67
CA PHE A 83 10.07 4.41 2.39
C PHE A 83 11.28 3.71 1.74
N ASP A 84 11.97 4.37 0.82
CA ASP A 84 13.15 3.83 0.12
C ASP A 84 14.31 3.51 1.07
N TYR A 85 14.35 4.22 2.20
CA TYR A 85 15.38 4.08 3.23
C TYR A 85 15.09 2.97 4.24
N LEU A 86 13.93 2.31 4.14
CA LEU A 86 13.65 1.12 4.93
C LEU A 86 14.50 -0.06 4.46
N THR A 87 15.04 -0.82 5.40
CA THR A 87 15.63 -2.13 5.10
C THR A 87 14.58 -3.05 4.47
N ALA A 88 15.00 -3.99 3.62
CA ALA A 88 14.09 -4.96 2.99
C ALA A 88 13.16 -5.65 4.01
N ASP A 89 13.69 -6.17 5.12
CA ASP A 89 12.89 -6.80 6.18
C ASP A 89 11.79 -5.87 6.74
N ASN A 90 12.11 -4.58 6.92
CA ASN A 90 11.16 -3.58 7.41
C ASN A 90 10.10 -3.22 6.35
N ARG A 91 10.45 -3.25 5.06
CA ARG A 91 9.48 -3.09 3.97
C ARG A 91 8.53 -4.27 3.89
N ASP A 92 9.05 -5.48 4.00
CA ASP A 92 8.26 -6.71 4.02
C ASP A 92 7.29 -6.73 5.19
N ASP A 93 7.79 -6.40 6.38
CA ASP A 93 6.97 -6.32 7.57
C ASP A 93 5.93 -5.20 7.48
N PHE A 94 6.31 -4.02 6.97
CA PHE A 94 5.36 -2.93 6.76
C PHE A 94 4.26 -3.33 5.78
N ALA A 95 4.60 -3.94 4.64
CA ALA A 95 3.62 -4.40 3.66
C ALA A 95 2.71 -5.50 4.24
N ALA A 96 3.23 -6.39 5.09
CA ALA A 96 2.41 -7.39 5.78
C ALA A 96 1.41 -6.74 6.76
N VAL A 97 1.84 -5.74 7.53
CA VAL A 97 0.95 -4.95 8.40
C VAL A 97 -0.08 -4.18 7.58
N ALA A 98 0.35 -3.50 6.52
CA ALA A 98 -0.51 -2.73 5.63
C ALA A 98 -1.53 -3.62 4.89
N LEU A 99 -1.22 -4.89 4.63
CA LEU A 99 -2.18 -5.85 4.06
C LEU A 99 -3.17 -6.39 5.11
N ALA A 100 -2.72 -6.60 6.35
CA ALA A 100 -3.56 -7.12 7.43
C ALA A 100 -4.55 -6.09 7.98
N LEU A 101 -4.24 -4.79 7.90
CA LEU A 101 -4.97 -3.74 8.60
C LEU A 101 -6.46 -3.68 8.26
N GLY A 102 -7.31 -3.48 9.28
CA GLY A 102 -8.74 -3.31 9.12
C GLY A 102 -9.52 -4.60 8.87
N HIS A 103 -8.84 -5.75 8.79
CA HIS A 103 -9.52 -7.05 8.80
C HIS A 103 -9.95 -7.43 10.21
N GLU A 104 -10.96 -8.30 10.29
CA GLU A 104 -11.38 -8.91 11.55
C GLU A 104 -10.18 -9.65 12.17
N GLY A 105 -9.77 -9.24 13.38
CA GLY A 105 -8.57 -9.75 14.06
C GLY A 105 -7.31 -8.87 13.93
N PHE A 106 -7.34 -7.83 13.10
CA PHE A 106 -6.25 -6.85 12.98
C PHE A 106 -6.78 -5.41 12.89
N PRO A 107 -7.40 -4.90 13.98
CA PRO A 107 -7.88 -3.52 14.01
C PRO A 107 -6.72 -2.53 14.00
N ASP A 108 -6.97 -1.32 13.52
CA ASP A 108 -6.06 -0.17 13.51
C ASP A 108 -5.40 0.09 14.87
N ARG A 109 -6.17 0.04 15.96
CA ARG A 109 -5.68 0.25 17.34
C ARG A 109 -4.58 -0.73 17.75
N ARG A 110 -4.47 -1.88 17.07
CA ARG A 110 -3.45 -2.90 17.35
C ARG A 110 -2.04 -2.36 17.16
N ILE A 111 -1.82 -1.44 16.23
CA ILE A 111 -0.53 -0.78 16.02
C ILE A 111 -0.04 -0.13 17.33
N ARG A 112 -0.93 0.62 17.98
CA ARG A 112 -0.64 1.32 19.24
C ARG A 112 -0.43 0.36 20.41
N GLU A 113 -1.30 -0.64 20.51
CA GLU A 113 -1.23 -1.66 21.57
C GLU A 113 0.09 -2.45 21.48
N GLU A 114 0.51 -2.84 20.28
CA GLU A 114 1.74 -3.61 20.08
C GLU A 114 2.99 -2.78 20.32
N ILE A 115 3.04 -1.53 19.84
CA ILE A 115 4.17 -0.62 20.13
C ILE A 115 4.33 -0.44 21.64
N LYS A 116 3.24 -0.17 22.36
CA LYS A 116 3.26 -0.04 23.82
C LYS A 116 3.72 -1.34 24.50
N ALA A 117 3.22 -2.49 24.06
CA ALA A 117 3.54 -3.78 24.65
C ALA A 117 5.00 -4.19 24.42
N VAL A 118 5.56 -3.91 23.24
CA VAL A 118 6.88 -4.37 22.81
C VAL A 118 8.00 -3.36 23.11
N ALA A 119 7.76 -2.07 22.87
CA ALA A 119 8.76 -1.02 23.00
C ALA A 119 8.65 -0.23 24.32
N GLY A 120 7.53 -0.37 25.05
CA GLY A 120 7.29 0.28 26.34
C GLY A 120 6.62 1.66 26.25
N GLU A 121 6.30 2.22 27.42
CA GLU A 121 5.52 3.47 27.52
C GLU A 121 6.22 4.67 26.87
N ALA A 122 7.53 4.84 27.09
CA ALA A 122 8.27 5.97 26.55
C ALA A 122 8.28 5.99 25.01
N ALA A 123 8.47 4.83 24.38
CA ALA A 123 8.42 4.68 22.94
C ALA A 123 7.00 4.90 22.40
N PHE A 124 5.98 4.47 23.14
CA PHE A 124 4.58 4.70 22.80
C PHE A 124 4.18 6.18 22.87
N ASP A 125 4.60 6.89 23.91
CA ASP A 125 4.37 8.32 24.06
C ASP A 125 5.00 9.08 22.90
N TRP A 126 6.28 8.79 22.61
CA TRP A 126 6.97 9.34 21.44
C TRP A 126 6.27 8.99 20.13
N PHE A 127 5.84 7.75 19.93
CA PHE A 127 5.07 7.37 18.74
C PHE A 127 3.78 8.19 18.59
N CYS A 128 3.12 8.51 19.71
CA CYS A 128 1.86 9.24 19.71
C CYS A 128 2.00 10.76 19.56
N GLU A 129 3.18 11.33 19.86
CA GLU A 129 3.47 12.75 19.68
C GLU A 129 3.20 13.21 18.25
N PRO A 130 2.79 14.48 18.04
CA PRO A 130 2.72 15.09 16.71
C PRO A 130 4.04 14.90 15.95
N GLN A 131 3.96 14.56 14.66
CA GLN A 131 5.14 14.57 13.81
C GLN A 131 5.52 16.02 13.49
N PRO A 132 6.82 16.37 13.48
CA PRO A 132 7.27 17.62 12.88
C PRO A 132 6.88 17.63 11.41
N GLU A 133 6.41 18.78 10.90
CA GLU A 133 6.09 18.97 9.47
C GLU A 133 7.34 18.80 8.57
N ASP A 134 8.53 18.88 9.16
CA ASP A 134 9.84 18.98 8.50
C ASP A 134 10.84 17.92 9.01
N ALA A 135 10.39 16.72 9.38
CA ALA A 135 11.27 15.62 9.82
C ALA A 135 12.17 15.05 8.68
N THR A 136 12.76 15.91 7.84
CA THR A 136 13.77 15.62 6.82
C THR A 136 15.16 15.51 7.45
N GLY A 137 15.28 14.74 8.54
CA GLY A 137 16.61 14.40 9.07
C GLY A 137 17.45 13.77 7.96
N GLU A 138 18.74 14.15 7.88
CA GLU A 138 19.71 13.68 6.89
C GLU A 138 19.46 12.21 6.54
N LEU A 139 19.08 11.96 5.29
CA LEU A 139 18.70 10.65 4.77
C LEU A 139 19.98 9.83 4.64
N TRP A 140 20.07 8.74 5.40
CA TRP A 140 21.20 7.83 5.37
C TRP A 140 20.96 6.77 4.31
N ASP A 141 21.96 6.55 3.48
CA ASP A 141 21.96 5.59 2.37
C ASP A 141 21.73 4.16 2.91
N ALA A 142 20.48 3.70 2.83
CA ALA A 142 20.11 2.33 3.20
C ALA A 142 20.10 1.53 1.90
N GLY A 143 21.04 0.59 1.78
CA GLY A 143 21.22 -0.21 0.57
C GLY A 143 19.92 -0.92 0.13
N THR A 144 19.64 -0.84 -1.16
CA THR A 144 18.55 -1.56 -1.82
C THR A 144 18.95 -3.03 -2.00
N THR A 145 18.01 -3.95 -1.81
CA THR A 145 18.16 -5.36 -2.21
C THR A 145 16.93 -5.82 -2.96
N SER A 146 17.20 -6.73 -3.90
CA SER A 146 16.45 -7.06 -5.10
C SER A 146 15.54 -8.29 -4.93
N ASP A 147 14.25 -8.11 -5.23
CA ASP A 147 13.40 -9.13 -5.82
C ASP A 147 12.47 -8.42 -6.83
N GLU A 148 13.05 -8.02 -7.97
CA GLU A 148 12.48 -7.06 -8.91
C GLU A 148 11.28 -7.63 -9.71
N ASP A 149 11.30 -8.93 -10.02
CA ASP A 149 10.37 -9.54 -10.97
C ASP A 149 8.91 -9.56 -10.46
N GLY A 150 8.68 -9.91 -9.19
CA GLY A 150 7.34 -9.96 -8.61
C GLY A 150 6.69 -8.58 -8.44
N GLY A 151 7.52 -7.56 -8.23
CA GLY A 151 7.12 -6.16 -8.10
C GLY A 151 6.63 -5.57 -9.42
N ILE A 152 7.41 -5.76 -10.48
CA ILE A 152 7.08 -5.27 -11.83
C ILE A 152 5.79 -5.90 -12.34
N GLU A 153 5.58 -7.20 -12.13
CA GLU A 153 4.33 -7.85 -12.52
C GLU A 153 3.11 -7.31 -11.75
N ALA A 154 3.26 -7.04 -10.45
CA ALA A 154 2.20 -6.43 -9.65
C ALA A 154 1.90 -5.00 -10.12
N LEU A 155 2.94 -4.22 -10.38
CA LEU A 155 2.81 -2.88 -10.94
C LEU A 155 2.12 -2.88 -12.30
N ALA A 156 2.42 -3.84 -13.17
CA ALA A 156 1.74 -3.97 -14.46
C ALA A 156 0.24 -4.26 -14.32
N ARG A 157 -0.16 -5.08 -13.35
CA ARG A 157 -1.58 -5.33 -13.05
C ARG A 157 -2.28 -4.09 -12.49
N ILE A 158 -1.59 -3.33 -11.63
CA ILE A 158 -2.08 -2.05 -11.11
C ILE A 158 -2.25 -1.04 -12.26
N ALA A 159 -1.22 -0.91 -13.11
CA ALA A 159 -1.24 -0.02 -14.26
C ALA A 159 -2.44 -0.31 -15.18
N ASP A 160 -2.67 -1.59 -15.49
CA ASP A 160 -3.83 -2.00 -16.29
C ASP A 160 -5.16 -1.60 -15.62
N ALA A 161 -5.29 -1.77 -14.30
CA ALA A 161 -6.49 -1.39 -13.58
C ALA A 161 -6.72 0.14 -13.58
N VAL A 162 -5.67 0.91 -13.31
CA VAL A 162 -5.70 2.38 -13.23
C VAL A 162 -6.03 3.03 -14.58
N VAL A 163 -5.58 2.44 -15.68
CA VAL A 163 -5.83 2.92 -17.05
C VAL A 163 -7.24 2.55 -17.56
N CYS A 164 -7.79 1.43 -17.07
CA CYS A 164 -9.06 0.90 -17.54
C CYS A 164 -10.30 1.41 -16.79
N GLU A 165 -10.15 1.90 -15.56
CA GLU A 165 -11.28 2.20 -14.68
C GLU A 165 -11.50 3.68 -14.39
N TYR A 166 -12.76 4.10 -14.46
CA TYR A 166 -13.24 5.34 -13.84
C TYR A 166 -13.85 5.01 -12.47
N SER A 167 -12.99 4.67 -11.51
CA SER A 167 -13.39 4.40 -10.13
C SER A 167 -12.57 5.27 -9.17
N GLY A 168 -13.10 5.53 -7.97
CA GLY A 168 -12.34 6.24 -6.93
C GLY A 168 -11.05 5.51 -6.52
N GLN A 169 -10.92 4.21 -6.81
CA GLN A 169 -9.74 3.42 -6.48
C GLN A 169 -8.54 3.75 -7.38
N ALA A 170 -8.78 4.01 -8.67
CA ALA A 170 -7.71 4.39 -9.59
C ALA A 170 -7.02 5.68 -9.13
N PHE A 171 -7.77 6.68 -8.67
CA PHE A 171 -7.21 7.93 -8.13
C PHE A 171 -6.37 7.71 -6.88
N LYS A 172 -6.85 6.88 -5.93
CA LYS A 172 -6.12 6.54 -4.71
C LYS A 172 -4.79 5.86 -5.01
N ILE A 173 -4.80 4.90 -5.93
CA ILE A 173 -3.60 4.20 -6.36
C ILE A 173 -2.62 5.16 -7.03
N ARG A 174 -3.10 6.05 -7.92
CA ARG A 174 -2.26 7.07 -8.56
C ARG A 174 -1.58 7.96 -7.52
N ALA A 175 -2.32 8.45 -6.53
CA ALA A 175 -1.78 9.26 -5.46
C ALA A 175 -0.68 8.51 -4.68
N ILE A 176 -0.92 7.24 -4.34
CA ILE A 176 0.07 6.42 -3.63
C ILE A 176 1.32 6.17 -4.49
N LEU A 177 1.16 5.78 -5.76
CA LEU A 177 2.29 5.57 -6.67
C LEU A 177 3.09 6.85 -6.88
N TRP A 178 2.41 7.98 -7.06
CA TRP A 178 3.06 9.29 -7.15
C TRP A 178 3.84 9.65 -5.88
N ALA A 179 3.24 9.42 -4.70
CA ALA A 179 3.90 9.67 -3.43
C ALA A 179 5.13 8.78 -3.22
N LEU A 180 5.13 7.56 -3.77
CA LEU A 180 6.29 6.68 -3.81
C LEU A 180 7.41 7.22 -4.72
N CYS A 181 7.08 7.77 -5.89
CA CYS A 181 8.08 8.31 -6.82
C CYS A 181 8.70 9.64 -6.39
N ASP A 182 7.85 10.61 -6.06
CA ASP A 182 8.25 12.03 -5.93
C ASP A 182 8.23 12.50 -4.47
N GLY A 183 7.89 11.60 -3.54
CA GLY A 183 7.67 11.97 -2.14
C GLY A 183 6.48 12.92 -1.99
N GLY A 184 5.48 12.84 -2.88
CA GLY A 184 4.22 13.56 -2.76
C GLY A 184 3.40 13.15 -1.53
N GLU A 185 2.31 13.87 -1.28
CA GLU A 185 1.39 13.52 -0.20
C GLU A 185 0.40 12.45 -0.65
N ALA A 186 0.35 11.34 0.09
CA ALA A 186 -0.71 10.34 -0.02
C ALA A 186 -1.10 9.84 1.36
N ASP A 187 -2.38 9.47 1.49
CA ASP A 187 -2.91 8.86 2.70
C ASP A 187 -2.79 7.33 2.57
N LEU A 188 -1.89 6.71 3.35
CA LEU A 188 -1.73 5.26 3.41
C LEU A 188 -3.00 4.55 3.90
N SER A 189 -3.89 5.24 4.62
CA SER A 189 -5.19 4.66 4.99
C SER A 189 -6.05 4.38 3.76
N ASP A 190 -5.80 5.02 2.61
CA ASP A 190 -6.48 4.71 1.36
C ASP A 190 -6.20 3.28 0.86
N LEU A 191 -5.10 2.64 1.29
CA LEU A 191 -4.86 1.21 1.04
C LEU A 191 -6.02 0.34 1.52
N MET A 192 -6.67 0.72 2.62
CA MET A 192 -7.79 -0.04 3.19
C MET A 192 -9.09 0.14 2.40
N ALA A 193 -9.16 1.18 1.55
CA ALA A 193 -10.30 1.45 0.70
C ALA A 193 -10.20 0.80 -0.69
N LEU A 194 -9.07 0.19 -1.01
CA LEU A 194 -8.88 -0.56 -2.24
C LEU A 194 -9.57 -1.93 -2.14
N ASP A 195 -10.02 -2.45 -3.29
CA ASP A 195 -10.40 -3.85 -3.36
C ASP A 195 -9.21 -4.76 -3.04
N TRP A 196 -9.54 -5.97 -2.62
CA TRP A 196 -8.56 -6.91 -2.11
C TRP A 196 -7.44 -7.23 -3.10
N LYS A 197 -7.74 -7.27 -4.40
CA LYS A 197 -6.74 -7.60 -5.42
C LYS A 197 -5.77 -6.44 -5.60
N LEU A 198 -6.29 -5.22 -5.73
CA LEU A 198 -5.46 -4.03 -5.87
C LEU A 198 -4.62 -3.77 -4.62
N ARG A 199 -5.18 -3.98 -3.43
CA ARG A 199 -4.44 -3.89 -2.17
C ARG A 199 -3.27 -4.87 -2.11
N LYS A 200 -3.49 -6.13 -2.52
CA LYS A 200 -2.42 -7.16 -2.58
C LYS A 200 -1.32 -6.79 -3.57
N ASP A 201 -1.70 -6.37 -4.78
CA ASP A 201 -0.73 -5.98 -5.79
C ASP A 201 0.08 -4.77 -5.31
N LEU A 202 -0.57 -3.76 -4.70
CA LEU A 202 0.13 -2.59 -4.18
C LEU A 202 1.03 -2.93 -2.98
N CYS A 203 0.58 -3.80 -2.07
CA CYS A 203 1.46 -4.31 -1.00
C CYS A 203 2.63 -5.13 -1.55
N THR A 204 2.49 -5.76 -2.73
CA THR A 204 3.59 -6.47 -3.40
C THR A 204 4.59 -5.46 -3.95
N VAL A 205 4.12 -4.39 -4.61
CA VAL A 205 4.96 -3.25 -5.03
C VAL A 205 5.71 -2.65 -3.83
N LEU A 206 5.04 -2.45 -2.69
CA LEU A 206 5.66 -1.89 -1.48
C LEU A 206 6.81 -2.75 -0.94
N ARG A 207 6.80 -4.07 -1.15
CA ARG A 207 7.91 -4.95 -0.75
C ARG A 207 9.15 -4.77 -1.63
N THR A 208 8.91 -4.49 -2.91
CA THR A 208 9.90 -4.59 -3.99
C THR A 208 10.41 -3.24 -4.47
N ILE A 209 10.25 -2.16 -3.70
CA ILE A 209 10.36 -0.73 -4.12
C ILE A 209 11.70 -0.27 -4.72
N SER A 210 12.63 -1.18 -5.03
CA SER A 210 13.66 -0.92 -6.04
C SER A 210 13.11 -0.58 -7.45
N ILE A 211 11.79 -0.51 -7.64
CA ILE A 211 11.16 0.01 -8.85
C ILE A 211 11.48 1.50 -8.94
N SER A 212 12.37 1.83 -9.87
CA SER A 212 12.73 3.22 -10.12
C SER A 212 11.53 4.00 -10.68
N THR A 213 11.60 5.32 -10.59
CA THR A 213 10.68 6.22 -11.29
C THR A 213 10.60 5.89 -12.79
N GLU A 214 11.73 5.53 -13.40
CA GLU A 214 11.82 5.10 -14.80
C GLU A 214 11.05 3.79 -15.06
N ASP A 215 11.17 2.79 -14.18
CA ASP A 215 10.41 1.53 -14.30
C ASP A 215 8.90 1.77 -14.19
N MET A 216 8.48 2.68 -13.31
CA MET A 216 7.08 3.09 -13.20
C MET A 216 6.58 3.76 -14.47
N GLU A 217 7.34 4.69 -15.04
CA GLU A 217 7.00 5.33 -16.31
C GLU A 217 6.87 4.31 -17.45
N ILE A 218 7.82 3.37 -17.56
CA ILE A 218 7.80 2.33 -18.58
C ILE A 218 6.55 1.46 -18.46
N VAL A 219 6.23 0.98 -17.26
CA VAL A 219 5.09 0.08 -17.04
C VAL A 219 3.76 0.80 -17.25
N LEU A 220 3.64 2.04 -16.77
CA LEU A 220 2.44 2.85 -16.94
C LEU A 220 2.22 3.25 -18.42
N GLY A 221 3.29 3.66 -19.11
CA GLY A 221 3.27 3.96 -20.54
C GLY A 221 2.84 2.76 -21.38
N ALA A 222 3.43 1.59 -21.14
CA ALA A 222 3.05 0.35 -21.82
C ALA A 222 1.58 -0.03 -21.57
N ALA A 223 1.04 0.20 -20.37
CA ALA A 223 -0.36 -0.03 -20.08
C ALA A 223 -1.28 0.93 -20.85
N ALA A 224 -0.96 2.22 -20.90
CA ALA A 224 -1.71 3.23 -21.64
C ALA A 224 -1.75 2.94 -23.15
N GLU A 225 -0.61 2.60 -23.74
CA GLU A 225 -0.47 2.23 -25.15
C GLU A 225 -1.34 1.01 -25.52
N ARG A 226 -1.25 -0.07 -24.73
CA ARG A 226 -2.04 -1.30 -24.95
C ARG A 226 -3.55 -1.05 -24.91
N LYS A 227 -3.98 0.02 -24.24
CA LYS A 227 -5.40 0.37 -24.05
C LYS A 227 -5.87 1.50 -24.96
N HIS A 228 -5.02 1.96 -25.88
CA HIS A 228 -5.33 3.07 -26.79
C HIS A 228 -5.80 4.34 -26.06
N ARG A 229 -5.26 4.59 -24.86
CA ARG A 229 -5.46 5.86 -24.15
C ARG A 229 -4.35 6.81 -24.59
N PRO A 230 -4.63 8.11 -24.75
CA PRO A 230 -3.55 9.08 -24.92
C PRO A 230 -2.67 9.01 -23.67
N TYR A 231 -1.44 8.50 -23.86
CA TYR A 231 -0.36 8.73 -22.92
C TYR A 231 0.21 10.09 -23.31
N GLU A 232 -0.18 11.14 -22.60
CA GLU A 232 0.54 12.40 -22.70
C GLU A 232 1.85 12.21 -21.93
N ASP A 233 2.97 12.45 -22.60
CA ASP A 233 4.30 12.39 -21.98
C ASP A 233 4.32 13.26 -20.72
N GLY A 234 4.73 12.67 -19.61
CA GLY A 234 4.78 13.34 -18.32
C GLY A 234 3.61 13.01 -17.40
N TYR A 235 3.80 13.36 -16.14
CA TYR A 235 2.92 13.02 -15.02
C TYR A 235 1.54 13.68 -15.06
N ASP A 236 1.13 14.31 -16.15
CA ASP A 236 -0.08 15.15 -16.20
C ASP A 236 -1.36 14.36 -15.87
N TRP A 237 -1.47 13.08 -16.29
CA TRP A 237 -2.61 12.21 -15.94
C TRP A 237 -2.53 11.63 -14.50
N LEU A 238 -1.35 11.67 -13.87
CA LEU A 238 -1.16 11.41 -12.43
C LEU A 238 -1.49 12.65 -11.60
N LEU A 239 -1.21 13.85 -12.11
CA LEU A 239 -1.49 15.15 -11.48
C LEU A 239 -2.99 15.50 -11.47
N GLU A 240 -3.77 15.01 -12.43
CA GLU A 240 -5.25 15.13 -12.42
C GLU A 240 -5.90 14.49 -11.17
N ALA A 241 -5.18 13.67 -10.39
CA ALA A 241 -5.71 13.06 -9.16
C ALA A 241 -5.86 14.03 -7.97
N GLN A 242 -5.41 15.28 -8.08
CA GLN A 242 -5.56 16.31 -7.04
C GLN A 242 -6.68 17.33 -7.28
N SER A 243 -7.38 17.30 -8.42
CA SER A 243 -8.48 18.22 -8.77
C SER A 243 -9.85 17.57 -8.64
#